data_AF-A0A1C2G4H3-F1
#
_entry.id   AF-A0A1C2G4H3-F1
#
_cell.length_a   1.000
_cell.length_b   1.000
_cell.length_c   1.000
_cell.angle_alpha   90.00
_cell.angle_beta   90.00
_cell.angle_gamma   90.00
#
_symmetry.space_group_name_H-M   'P 1'
#
loop_
_entity.id
_entity.type
_entity.pdbx_description
1 polymer ?
#
loop_
_entity_poly.entity_id
_entity_poly.type
_entity_poly.pdbx_seq_one_letter_code
_entity_poly.pdbx_strand_id
1 'polypeptide(L)'
;MFSEDDLRLNWFLHMRTKADYLSIELMQAGMAYAIWARNAYVGIWLPEAQGFLISRYKMDPTPFLFVEYHWDTGEPCGTAKPLRALEICPLPLPPEAAYYDEGQNAAVCAWLDALEKCHPPLPGWDSVGQRRQGAARWAQRQEEKRMKRRRVTRRSSERK
;
A
#
# COMPACT_ATOMS: atom_id res chain seq x y z
N MET A 1 -1.05 7.54 30.07
CA MET A 1 -0.17 7.08 28.99
C MET A 1 -1.09 6.58 27.89
N PHE A 2 -1.02 7.15 26.67
CA PHE A 2 -1.87 6.68 25.56
C PHE A 2 -1.43 5.27 25.13
N SER A 3 -2.38 4.42 24.76
CA SER A 3 -2.05 3.13 24.14
C SER A 3 -1.48 3.35 22.74
N GLU A 4 -0.77 2.36 22.18
CA GLU A 4 -0.31 2.43 20.78
C GLU A 4 -1.46 2.64 19.79
N ASP A 5 -2.62 2.05 20.08
CA ASP A 5 -3.79 2.16 19.21
C ASP A 5 -4.41 3.56 19.27
N ASP A 6 -4.39 4.21 20.43
CA ASP A 6 -4.81 5.61 20.57
C ASP A 6 -3.90 6.55 19.76
N LEU A 7 -2.59 6.31 19.78
CA LEU A 7 -1.62 7.10 19.01
C LEU A 7 -1.87 6.95 17.50
N ARG A 8 -2.12 5.73 17.01
CA ARG A 8 -2.45 5.46 15.61
C ARG A 8 -3.76 6.12 15.19
N LEU A 9 -4.80 6.02 16.01
CA LEU A 9 -6.09 6.63 15.72
C LEU A 9 -6.01 8.15 15.68
N ASN A 10 -5.34 8.76 16.66
CA ASN A 10 -5.15 10.21 16.72
C ASN A 10 -4.35 10.71 15.50
N TRP A 11 -3.28 9.99 15.14
CA TRP A 11 -2.52 10.29 13.93
C TRP A 11 -3.40 10.21 12.68
N PHE A 12 -4.19 9.15 12.53
CA PHE A 12 -5.07 8.99 11.38
C PHE A 12 -6.11 10.11 11.27
N LEU A 13 -6.75 10.48 12.37
CA LEU A 13 -7.72 11.57 12.42
C LEU A 13 -7.07 12.92 12.08
N HIS A 14 -5.87 13.16 12.57
CA HIS A 14 -5.08 14.36 12.26
C HIS A 14 -4.75 14.43 10.76
N MET A 15 -4.21 13.36 10.18
CA MET A 15 -3.83 13.34 8.76
C MET A 15 -5.03 13.51 7.82
N ARG A 16 -6.22 13.06 8.25
CA ARG A 16 -7.45 13.22 7.47
C ARG A 16 -7.82 14.68 7.23
N THR A 17 -7.70 15.52 8.25
CA THR A 17 -8.04 16.95 8.15
C THR A 17 -6.85 17.84 7.80
N LYS A 18 -5.62 17.30 7.85
CA LYS A 18 -4.40 18.04 7.50
C LYS A 18 -4.41 18.47 6.03
N ALA A 19 -4.25 19.77 5.80
CA ALA A 19 -4.10 20.39 4.48
C ALA A 19 -2.63 20.72 4.14
N ASP A 20 -1.73 20.58 5.11
CA ASP A 20 -0.29 20.77 4.93
C ASP A 20 0.33 19.48 4.37
N TYR A 21 0.28 19.38 3.04
CA TYR A 21 0.92 18.37 2.21
C TYR A 21 1.57 19.07 1.00
N LEU A 22 2.55 18.42 0.37
CA LEU A 22 3.24 19.00 -0.78
C LEU A 22 2.31 19.05 -1.99
N SER A 23 2.37 20.14 -2.77
CA SER A 23 1.60 20.26 -4.01
C SER A 23 2.30 19.53 -5.16
N ILE A 24 1.57 19.30 -6.25
CA ILE A 24 2.08 18.60 -7.46
C ILE A 24 3.33 19.28 -8.02
N GLU A 25 3.38 20.61 -7.97
CA GLU A 25 4.50 21.40 -8.51
C GLU A 25 5.81 21.19 -7.75
N LEU A 26 5.75 20.68 -6.52
CA LEU A 26 6.91 20.36 -5.69
C LEU A 26 7.38 18.91 -5.86
N MET A 27 6.69 18.12 -6.69
CA MET A 27 7.01 16.72 -6.91
C MET A 27 8.10 16.55 -7.99
N GLN A 28 9.01 15.61 -7.76
CA GLN A 28 10.10 15.27 -8.68
C GLN A 28 9.92 13.85 -9.22
N ALA A 29 10.03 13.68 -10.53
CA ALA A 29 9.91 12.36 -11.17
C ALA A 29 10.90 11.35 -10.58
N GLY A 30 10.41 10.16 -10.22
CA GLY A 30 11.25 9.08 -9.67
C GLY A 30 11.70 9.29 -8.21
N MET A 31 11.34 10.41 -7.57
CA MET A 31 11.57 10.64 -6.15
C MET A 31 10.53 9.89 -5.32
N ALA A 32 10.97 9.22 -4.26
CA ALA A 32 10.08 8.65 -3.25
C ALA A 32 9.71 9.69 -2.19
N TYR A 33 8.46 9.62 -1.74
CA TYR A 33 7.89 10.49 -0.74
C TYR A 33 7.28 9.66 0.39
N ALA A 34 7.34 10.18 1.61
CA ALA A 34 6.42 9.74 2.65
C ALA A 34 5.04 10.27 2.28
N ILE A 35 4.05 9.40 2.24
CA ILE A 35 2.69 9.72 1.83
C ILE A 35 1.69 9.28 2.90
N TRP A 36 0.57 9.97 2.98
CA TRP A 36 -0.61 9.47 3.66
C TRP A 36 -1.58 8.93 2.61
N ALA A 37 -1.60 7.60 2.48
CA ALA A 37 -2.51 6.88 1.61
C ALA A 37 -3.08 5.65 2.33
N ARG A 38 -4.09 5.03 1.71
CA ARG A 38 -4.78 3.88 2.31
C ARG A 38 -3.92 2.62 2.30
N ASN A 39 -3.19 2.38 1.22
CA ASN A 39 -2.55 1.09 0.98
C ASN A 39 -1.04 1.06 1.29
N ALA A 40 -0.40 2.22 1.41
CA ALA A 40 1.02 2.35 1.73
C ALA A 40 1.31 3.76 2.30
N TYR A 41 2.49 3.92 2.90
CA TYR A 41 2.94 5.20 3.47
C TYR A 41 4.21 5.75 2.83
N VAL A 42 4.72 5.05 1.81
CA VAL A 42 5.77 5.52 0.92
C VAL A 42 5.34 5.23 -0.51
N GLY A 43 5.67 6.13 -1.45
CA GLY A 43 5.48 5.90 -2.87
C GLY A 43 6.37 6.78 -3.75
N ILE A 44 6.63 6.31 -4.97
CA ILE A 44 7.47 7.00 -5.96
C ILE A 44 6.59 7.87 -6.84
N TRP A 45 6.93 9.15 -6.99
CA TRP A 45 6.18 10.05 -7.84
C TRP A 45 6.32 9.72 -9.33
N LEU A 46 5.18 9.56 -9.99
CA LEU A 46 5.01 9.37 -11.43
C LEU A 46 4.25 10.57 -12.01
N PRO A 47 4.95 11.52 -12.66
CA PRO A 47 4.31 12.71 -13.23
C PRO A 47 3.20 12.38 -14.24
N GLU A 48 3.40 11.36 -15.07
CA GLU A 48 2.48 10.96 -16.14
C GLU A 48 1.14 10.47 -15.59
N ALA A 49 1.18 9.80 -14.44
CA ALA A 49 -0.01 9.30 -13.75
C ALA A 49 -0.56 10.29 -12.70
N GLN A 50 0.15 11.40 -12.46
CA GLN A 50 -0.06 12.30 -11.33
C GLN A 50 -0.28 11.54 -10.01
N GLY A 51 0.56 10.53 -9.76
CA GLY A 51 0.35 9.60 -8.66
C GLY A 51 1.63 8.98 -8.14
N PHE A 52 1.47 8.20 -7.08
CA PHE A 52 2.53 7.54 -6.35
C PHE A 52 2.49 6.04 -6.61
N LEU A 53 3.57 5.50 -7.16
CA LEU A 53 3.77 4.07 -7.30
C LEU A 53 4.10 3.47 -5.93
N ILE A 54 3.26 2.55 -5.46
CA ILE A 54 3.33 1.94 -4.14
C ILE A 54 3.41 0.41 -4.21
N SER A 55 3.96 -0.20 -3.15
CA SER A 55 3.89 -1.64 -2.89
C SER A 55 2.57 -1.95 -2.19
N ARG A 56 1.64 -2.62 -2.88
CA ARG A 56 0.30 -2.90 -2.37
C ARG A 56 0.09 -4.38 -2.04
N TYR A 57 -0.31 -4.62 -0.80
CA TYR A 57 -0.83 -5.91 -0.34
C TYR A 57 -2.35 -5.91 -0.45
N LYS A 58 -2.91 -6.82 -1.26
CA LYS A 58 -4.37 -6.95 -1.42
C LYS A 58 -4.86 -8.26 -0.80
N MET A 59 -5.04 -9.26 -1.64
CA MET A 59 -5.60 -10.58 -1.30
C MET A 59 -4.52 -11.67 -1.27
N ASP A 60 -3.28 -11.28 -1.51
CA ASP A 60 -2.11 -12.15 -1.62
C ASP A 60 -0.97 -11.62 -0.72
N PRO A 61 -0.19 -12.50 -0.05
CA PRO A 61 1.00 -12.08 0.71
C PRO A 61 2.11 -11.48 -0.16
N THR A 62 2.10 -11.71 -1.47
CA THR A 62 3.01 -11.08 -2.43
C THR A 62 2.46 -9.72 -2.85
N PRO A 63 3.21 -8.62 -2.66
CA PRO A 63 2.77 -7.30 -3.09
C PRO A 63 2.91 -7.14 -4.61
N PHE A 64 2.09 -6.24 -5.17
CA PHE A 64 2.20 -5.78 -6.55
C PHE A 64 2.27 -4.26 -6.58
N LEU A 65 2.64 -3.69 -7.72
CA LEU A 65 2.73 -2.23 -7.87
C LEU A 65 1.35 -1.65 -8.14
N PHE A 66 1.05 -0.53 -7.50
CA PHE A 66 -0.22 0.16 -7.65
C PHE A 66 -0.01 1.68 -7.59
N VAL A 67 -0.83 2.44 -8.29
CA VAL A 67 -0.77 3.92 -8.25
C VAL A 67 -1.82 4.46 -7.30
N GLU A 68 -1.39 5.24 -6.31
CA GLU A 68 -2.27 6.11 -5.52
C GLU A 68 -2.19 7.53 -6.07
N TYR A 69 -3.30 8.12 -6.49
CA TYR A 69 -3.30 9.44 -7.12
C TYR A 69 -3.01 10.55 -6.12
N HIS A 70 -2.34 11.62 -6.57
CA HIS A 70 -2.13 12.81 -5.77
C HIS A 70 -3.46 13.40 -5.32
N TRP A 71 -3.55 13.91 -4.09
CA TRP A 71 -4.78 14.47 -3.55
C TRP A 71 -5.41 15.54 -4.46
N ASP A 72 -4.56 16.35 -5.10
CA ASP A 72 -4.93 17.47 -5.97
C ASP A 72 -5.21 17.11 -7.45
N THR A 73 -5.43 15.85 -7.83
CA THR A 73 -5.74 15.47 -9.24
C THR A 73 -7.13 15.91 -9.76
N GLY A 74 -7.87 16.72 -9.00
CA GLY A 74 -9.24 17.15 -9.33
C GLY A 74 -10.31 16.30 -8.64
N GLU A 75 -11.59 16.59 -8.92
CA GLU A 75 -12.73 15.90 -8.29
C GLU A 75 -13.08 14.57 -9.01
N PRO A 76 -13.27 13.45 -8.29
CA PRO A 76 -13.07 13.27 -6.85
C PRO A 76 -11.60 13.36 -6.45
N CYS A 77 -11.32 13.98 -5.30
CA CYS A 77 -9.97 14.10 -4.74
C CYS A 77 -9.20 12.77 -4.85
N GLY A 78 -7.89 12.85 -5.08
CA GLY A 78 -7.04 11.67 -5.19
C GLY A 78 -6.89 10.90 -3.87
N THR A 79 -6.02 9.89 -3.87
CA THR A 79 -5.94 8.89 -2.80
C THR A 79 -4.70 8.98 -1.92
N ALA A 80 -3.79 9.90 -2.21
CA ALA A 80 -2.54 10.10 -1.47
C ALA A 80 -2.23 11.59 -1.23
N LYS A 81 -1.89 11.93 0.02
CA LYS A 81 -1.30 13.22 0.38
C LYS A 81 0.22 13.08 0.60
N PRO A 82 1.10 13.69 -0.21
CA PRO A 82 2.53 13.63 0.03
C PRO A 82 2.96 14.54 1.18
N LEU A 83 3.81 14.04 2.06
CA LEU A 83 4.16 14.72 3.31
C LEU A 83 5.56 15.32 3.27
N ARG A 84 6.53 14.56 2.76
CA ARG A 84 7.93 14.99 2.60
C ARG A 84 8.66 14.11 1.61
N ALA A 85 9.66 14.67 0.93
CA ALA A 85 10.58 13.89 0.10
C ALA A 85 11.45 12.95 0.97
N LEU A 86 11.85 11.82 0.40
CA LEU A 86 12.73 10.83 1.01
C LEU A 86 14.02 10.73 0.21
N GLU A 87 14.02 9.92 -0.85
CA GLU A 87 15.16 9.65 -1.69
C GLU A 87 14.74 9.30 -3.13
N ILE A 88 15.66 9.45 -4.07
CA ILE A 88 15.44 9.06 -5.47
C ILE A 88 15.44 7.54 -5.56
N CYS A 89 14.48 6.96 -6.29
CA CYS A 89 14.46 5.52 -6.51
C CYS A 89 15.71 5.09 -7.31
N PRO A 90 16.53 4.17 -6.78
CA PRO A 90 17.76 3.73 -7.45
C PRO A 90 17.49 2.68 -8.54
N LEU A 91 16.24 2.22 -8.68
CA LEU A 91 15.87 1.13 -9.57
C LEU A 91 15.18 1.67 -10.83
N PRO A 92 15.38 1.02 -11.99
CA PRO A 92 14.53 1.30 -13.15
C PRO A 92 13.07 0.94 -12.81
N LEU A 93 12.15 1.85 -13.12
CA LEU A 93 10.73 1.60 -12.91
C LEU A 93 10.17 0.74 -14.05
N PRO A 94 9.39 -0.30 -13.74
CA PRO A 94 8.74 -1.11 -14.76
C PRO A 94 7.66 -0.28 -15.48
N PRO A 95 7.33 -0.60 -16.74
CA PRO A 95 6.20 0.03 -17.42
C PRO A 95 4.88 -0.33 -16.72
N GLU A 96 3.87 0.53 -16.85
CA GLU A 96 2.55 0.32 -16.22
C GLU A 96 1.92 -1.05 -16.55
N ALA A 97 2.08 -1.51 -17.79
CA ALA A 97 1.58 -2.80 -18.25
C ALA A 97 2.17 -4.00 -17.45
N ALA A 98 3.31 -3.81 -16.80
CA ALA A 98 3.98 -4.84 -16.00
C ALA A 98 3.66 -4.76 -14.50
N TYR A 99 2.85 -3.80 -14.00
CA TYR A 99 2.61 -3.61 -12.55
C TYR A 99 2.00 -4.80 -11.79
N TYR A 100 1.46 -5.79 -12.50
CA TYR A 100 0.92 -7.03 -11.92
C TYR A 100 1.83 -8.25 -12.15
N ASP A 101 2.97 -8.10 -12.81
CA ASP A 101 3.98 -9.15 -12.97
C ASP A 101 4.84 -9.23 -11.71
N GLU A 102 4.62 -10.26 -10.90
CA GLU A 102 5.33 -10.47 -9.63
C GLU A 102 6.85 -10.58 -9.82
N GLY A 103 7.31 -11.16 -10.93
CA GLY A 103 8.73 -11.36 -11.20
C GLY A 103 9.43 -10.06 -11.54
N GLN A 104 8.83 -9.22 -12.39
CA GLN A 104 9.42 -7.94 -12.79
C GLN A 104 9.38 -6.90 -11.67
N ASN A 105 8.38 -6.96 -10.79
CA ASN A 105 8.16 -5.91 -9.80
C ASN A 105 8.77 -6.20 -8.43
N ALA A 106 9.21 -7.44 -8.17
CA ALA A 106 9.70 -7.87 -6.87
C ALA A 106 10.77 -6.93 -6.29
N ALA A 107 11.70 -6.45 -7.12
CA ALA A 107 12.77 -5.55 -6.70
C ALA A 107 12.23 -4.19 -6.22
N VAL A 108 11.32 -3.57 -6.98
CA VAL A 108 10.73 -2.27 -6.63
C VAL A 108 9.82 -2.40 -5.41
N CYS A 109 9.01 -3.46 -5.32
CA CYS A 109 8.20 -3.74 -4.14
C CYS A 109 9.06 -3.94 -2.89
N ALA A 110 10.13 -4.71 -2.99
CA ALA A 110 11.05 -4.94 -1.87
C ALA A 110 11.74 -3.66 -1.42
N TRP A 111 12.14 -2.81 -2.36
CA TRP A 111 12.74 -1.51 -2.07
C TRP A 111 11.75 -0.56 -1.38
N LEU A 112 10.51 -0.44 -1.88
CA LEU A 112 9.45 0.36 -1.26
C LEU A 112 9.12 -0.12 0.16
N ASP A 113 9.04 -1.43 0.38
CA ASP A 113 8.82 -2.02 1.69
C ASP A 113 9.98 -1.74 2.65
N ALA A 114 11.23 -1.80 2.17
CA ALA A 114 12.39 -1.46 2.98
C ALA A 114 12.39 0.03 3.34
N LEU A 115 12.05 0.88 2.38
CA LEU A 115 12.00 2.33 2.58
C LEU A 115 10.92 2.73 3.61
N GLU A 116 9.73 2.13 3.54
CA GLU A 116 8.67 2.36 4.54
C GLU A 116 9.07 1.87 5.94
N LYS A 117 9.84 0.78 6.05
CA LYS A 117 10.38 0.33 7.34
C LYS A 117 11.41 1.32 7.91
N CYS A 118 12.21 1.95 7.07
CA CYS A 118 13.16 3.00 7.47
C CYS A 118 12.46 4.33 7.80
N HIS A 119 11.29 4.57 7.20
CA HIS A 119 10.48 5.77 7.41
C HIS A 119 9.04 5.42 7.80
N PRO A 120 8.84 4.80 8.98
CA PRO A 120 7.50 4.41 9.39
C PRO A 120 6.64 5.65 9.64
N PRO A 121 5.31 5.54 9.50
CA PRO A 121 4.41 6.69 9.70
C PRO A 121 4.45 7.23 11.13
N LEU A 122 4.70 6.33 12.09
CA LEU A 122 4.94 6.63 13.49
C LEU A 122 6.16 5.83 13.98
N PRO A 123 6.96 6.37 14.92
CA PRO A 123 8.06 5.63 15.52
C PRO A 123 7.61 4.27 16.07
N GLY A 124 8.35 3.21 15.71
CA GLY A 124 8.06 1.84 16.15
C GLY A 124 6.90 1.13 15.44
N TRP A 125 6.21 1.80 14.50
CA TRP A 125 5.09 1.18 13.78
C TRP A 125 5.56 0.40 12.55
N ASP A 126 5.45 -0.93 12.59
CA ASP A 126 5.64 -1.81 11.42
C ASP A 126 4.38 -1.90 10.54
N SER A 127 4.12 -0.85 9.76
CA SER A 127 2.99 -0.79 8.82
C SER A 127 3.09 -1.85 7.71
N VAL A 128 4.29 -2.14 7.22
CA VAL A 128 4.52 -3.16 6.17
C VAL A 128 4.15 -4.55 6.69
N GLY A 129 4.63 -4.92 7.87
CA GLY A 129 4.31 -6.21 8.50
C GLY A 129 2.82 -6.37 8.77
N GLN A 130 2.15 -5.30 9.23
CA GLN A 130 0.69 -5.32 9.43
C GLN A 130 -0.08 -5.55 8.13
N ARG A 131 0.30 -4.87 7.03
CA ARG A 131 -0.31 -5.05 5.72
C ARG A 131 -0.11 -6.48 5.19
N ARG A 132 1.11 -7.00 5.29
CA ARG A 132 1.46 -8.38 4.92
C ARG A 132 0.67 -9.42 5.71
N GLN A 133 0.62 -9.30 7.04
CA GLN A 133 -0.16 -10.19 7.90
C GLN A 133 -1.67 -10.09 7.59
N GLY A 134 -2.17 -8.89 7.29
CA GLY A 134 -3.55 -8.66 6.86
C GLY A 134 -3.91 -9.47 5.62
N ALA A 135 -3.05 -9.44 4.60
CA ALA A 135 -3.23 -10.21 3.38
C ALA A 135 -3.15 -11.73 3.64
N ALA A 136 -2.18 -12.19 4.42
CA ALA A 136 -2.06 -13.61 4.79
C ALA A 136 -3.31 -14.13 5.53
N ARG A 137 -3.83 -13.38 6.51
CA ARG A 137 -5.08 -13.71 7.21
C ARG A 137 -6.29 -13.72 6.28
N TRP A 138 -6.32 -12.85 5.27
CA TRP A 138 -7.38 -12.88 4.26
C TRP A 138 -7.31 -14.17 3.42
N ALA A 139 -6.12 -14.53 2.93
CA ALA A 139 -5.90 -15.73 2.12
C ALA A 139 -6.29 -17.00 2.89
N GLN A 140 -5.87 -17.12 4.14
CA GLN A 140 -6.24 -18.25 5.01
C GLN A 140 -7.76 -18.39 5.15
N ARG A 141 -8.48 -17.29 5.40
CA ARG A 141 -9.95 -17.30 5.52
C ARG A 141 -10.64 -17.74 4.24
N GLN A 142 -10.09 -17.44 3.06
CA GLN A 142 -10.67 -17.91 1.80
C GLN A 142 -10.46 -19.40 1.59
N GLU A 143 -9.28 -19.92 1.94
CA GLU A 143 -9.00 -21.35 1.84
C GLU A 143 -9.89 -22.15 2.78
N GLU A 144 -10.08 -21.70 4.03
CA GLU A 144 -11.03 -22.30 4.97
C GLU A 144 -12.47 -22.32 4.41
N LYS A 145 -12.91 -21.23 3.79
CA LYS A 145 -14.23 -21.15 3.13
C LYS A 145 -14.33 -22.13 1.96
N ARG A 146 -13.29 -22.25 1.13
CA ARG A 146 -13.21 -23.20 0.01
C ARG A 146 -13.28 -24.64 0.51
N MET A 147 -12.52 -24.99 1.54
CA MET A 147 -12.55 -26.34 2.14
C MET A 147 -13.92 -26.68 2.73
N LYS A 148 -14.56 -25.74 3.44
CA LYS A 148 -15.93 -25.94 3.96
C LYS A 148 -16.93 -26.21 2.84
N ARG A 149 -16.88 -25.42 1.75
CA ARG A 149 -17.73 -25.65 0.56
C ARG A 149 -17.53 -27.03 -0.05
N ARG A 150 -16.26 -27.46 -0.26
CA ARG A 150 -15.94 -28.80 -0.79
C ARG A 150 -16.49 -29.93 0.08
N ARG A 151 -16.43 -29.80 1.41
CA ARG A 151 -16.97 -30.81 2.35
C ARG A 151 -18.49 -30.92 2.30
N VAL A 152 -19.20 -29.80 2.13
CA VAL A 152 -20.67 -29.80 1.98
C VAL A 152 -21.07 -30.49 0.68
N THR A 153 -20.44 -30.13 -0.45
CA THR A 153 -20.75 -30.72 -1.76
C THR A 153 -20.56 -32.24 -1.78
N ARG A 154 -19.47 -32.74 -1.17
CA ARG A 154 -19.19 -34.19 -1.11
C ARG A 154 -20.19 -34.97 -0.25
N ARG A 155 -20.63 -34.41 0.88
CA ARG A 155 -21.69 -35.02 1.72
C ARG A 155 -23.06 -35.05 1.04
N SER A 156 -23.34 -34.11 0.14
CA SER A 156 -24.58 -34.07 -0.64
C SER A 156 -24.58 -35.07 -1.80
N SER A 157 -23.41 -35.39 -2.38
CA SER A 157 -23.30 -36.42 -3.43
C SER A 157 -23.31 -37.85 -2.87
N GLU A 158 -22.85 -38.07 -1.64
CA GLU A 158 -22.85 -39.38 -0.96
C GLU A 158 -24.23 -39.76 -0.38
N ARG A 159 -25.24 -38.87 -0.45
CA ARG A 159 -26.61 -39.09 0.03
C ARG A 159 -27.65 -39.26 -1.08
N LYS A 160 -27.21 -39.33 -2.34
CA LYS A 160 -28.04 -39.67 -3.51
C LYS A 160 -27.67 -41.05 -3.99
#